data_AF-A0A832NRU6-F1
#
_entry.id   AF-A0A832NRU6-F1
#
_cell.length_a   1.000
_cell.length_b   1.000
_cell.length_c   1.000
_cell.angle_alpha   90.00
_cell.angle_beta   90.00
_cell.angle_gamma   90.00
#
_symmetry.space_group_name_H-M   'P 1'
#
loop_
_entity.id
_entity.type
_entity.pdbx_description
1 polymer ?
#
loop_
_entity_poly.entity_id
_entity_poly.type
_entity_poly.pdbx_seq_one_letter_code
_entity_poly.pdbx_strand_id
1 'polypeptide(L)'
;MSDVELHVKAARQKRSAALDEFEKKRYMVVGDLAIKAVEQAIEALAALDGAHFHLHPRSAHSNRLRWVKERFPLLSKDIDELWGAYGALGYGGIDGERAKKVIDCMERVLGEFESKSSIRFK
;
A
#
# COMPACT_ATOMS: atom_id res chain seq x y z
N MET A 1 21.13 -7.99 -1.56
CA MET A 1 19.72 -7.80 -1.18
C MET A 1 18.90 -8.05 -2.43
N SER A 2 17.97 -8.99 -2.40
CA SER A 2 17.09 -9.28 -3.52
C SER A 2 16.07 -8.14 -3.73
N ASP A 3 15.45 -8.08 -4.90
CA ASP A 3 14.40 -7.10 -5.19
C ASP A 3 13.21 -7.24 -4.22
N VAL A 4 12.85 -8.49 -3.89
CA VAL A 4 11.85 -8.81 -2.86
C VAL A 4 12.22 -8.20 -1.52
N GLU A 5 13.47 -8.36 -1.05
CA GLU A 5 13.93 -7.81 0.23
C GLU A 5 13.88 -6.28 0.26
N LEU A 6 14.22 -5.62 -0.85
CA LEU A 6 14.15 -4.16 -0.97
C LEU A 6 12.70 -3.67 -0.85
N HIS A 7 11.77 -4.32 -1.55
CA HIS A 7 10.36 -3.99 -1.52
C HIS A 7 9.73 -4.27 -0.15
N VAL A 8 10.07 -5.39 0.51
CA VAL A 8 9.62 -5.69 1.88
C VAL A 8 10.10 -4.64 2.86
N LYS A 9 11.39 -4.27 2.81
CA LYS A 9 11.95 -3.21 3.65
C LYS A 9 11.22 -1.89 3.43
N ALA A 10 10.99 -1.52 2.16
CA ALA A 10 10.32 -0.30 1.80
C ALA A 10 8.85 -0.28 2.25
N ALA A 11 8.13 -1.41 2.16
CA ALA A 11 6.76 -1.55 2.64
C ALA A 11 6.68 -1.34 4.16
N ARG A 12 7.55 -2.01 4.94
CA ARG A 12 7.61 -1.89 6.41
C ARG A 12 7.91 -0.47 6.86
N GLN A 13 8.92 0.17 6.27
CA GLN A 13 9.29 1.54 6.61
C GLN A 13 8.15 2.53 6.36
N LYS A 14 7.45 2.39 5.22
CA LYS A 14 6.33 3.27 4.88
C LYS A 14 5.10 3.00 5.72
N ARG A 15 4.80 1.75 6.05
CA ARG A 15 3.76 1.38 7.01
C ARG A 15 4.00 2.05 8.36
N SER A 16 5.21 1.88 8.92
CA SER A 16 5.59 2.51 10.19
C SER A 16 5.44 4.03 10.13
N ALA A 17 5.93 4.65 9.06
CA ALA A 17 5.81 6.09 8.90
C ALA A 17 4.35 6.55 8.74
N ALA A 18 3.48 5.78 8.06
CA ALA A 18 2.06 6.11 7.95
C ALA A 18 1.37 6.12 9.32
N LEU A 19 1.69 5.14 10.18
CA LEU A 19 1.18 5.06 11.55
C LEU A 19 1.69 6.24 12.39
N ASP A 20 2.99 6.55 12.31
CA ASP A 20 3.57 7.70 13.03
C ASP A 20 2.95 9.04 12.62
N GLU A 21 2.71 9.25 11.33
CA GLU A 21 2.09 10.48 10.84
C GLU A 21 0.60 10.57 11.19
N PHE A 22 -0.08 9.42 11.34
CA PHE A 22 -1.45 9.38 11.85
C PHE A 22 -1.51 9.85 13.31
N GLU A 23 -0.62 9.37 14.17
CA GLU A 23 -0.50 9.82 15.57
C GLU A 23 -0.19 11.32 15.67
N LYS A 24 0.65 11.83 14.76
CA LYS A 24 0.98 13.27 14.65
C LYS A 24 -0.12 14.10 13.97
N LYS A 25 -1.25 13.48 13.60
CA LYS A 25 -2.38 14.11 12.91
C LYS A 25 -2.02 14.75 11.56
N ARG A 26 -0.98 14.26 10.89
CA ARG A 26 -0.55 14.74 9.56
C ARG A 26 -1.24 13.95 8.46
N TYR A 27 -2.56 14.06 8.42
CA TYR A 27 -3.43 13.20 7.63
C TYR A 27 -3.18 13.23 6.11
N MET A 28 -2.69 14.34 5.56
CA MET A 28 -2.24 14.40 4.16
C MET A 28 -1.15 13.36 3.89
N VAL A 29 -0.17 13.27 4.79
CA VAL A 29 1.00 12.39 4.67
C VAL A 29 0.61 10.93 4.91
N VAL A 30 -0.41 10.67 5.72
CA VAL A 30 -0.96 9.33 5.95
C VAL A 30 -1.40 8.68 4.63
N GLY A 31 -2.13 9.41 3.80
CA GLY A 31 -2.59 8.94 2.48
C GLY A 31 -1.42 8.52 1.59
N ASP A 32 -0.41 9.38 1.47
CA ASP A 32 0.78 9.15 0.65
C ASP A 32 1.57 7.91 1.09
N LEU A 33 1.81 7.80 2.40
CA LEU A 33 2.63 6.72 2.94
C LEU A 33 1.89 5.38 2.94
N ALA A 34 0.60 5.38 3.27
CA ALA A 34 -0.20 4.16 3.33
C ALA A 34 -0.31 3.49 1.95
N ILE A 35 -0.59 4.27 0.90
CA ILE A 35 -0.66 3.69 -0.44
C ILE A 35 0.71 3.19 -0.91
N LYS A 36 1.77 3.96 -0.64
CA LYS A 36 3.13 3.56 -1.02
C LYS A 36 3.59 2.31 -0.27
N ALA A 37 3.12 2.07 0.96
CA ALA A 37 3.38 0.82 1.68
C ALA A 37 2.76 -0.38 0.95
N VAL A 38 1.50 -0.26 0.55
CA VAL A 38 0.77 -1.31 -0.19
C VAL A 38 1.37 -1.53 -1.59
N GLU A 39 1.76 -0.47 -2.31
CA GLU A 39 2.45 -0.61 -3.60
C GLU A 39 3.73 -1.43 -3.49
N GLN A 40 4.54 -1.18 -2.46
CA GLN A 40 5.78 -1.93 -2.24
C GLN A 40 5.50 -3.38 -1.83
N ALA A 41 4.44 -3.63 -1.06
CA ALA A 41 4.03 -5.00 -0.76
C ALA A 41 3.57 -5.77 -2.00
N ILE A 42 2.82 -5.11 -2.91
CA ILE A 42 2.44 -5.69 -4.21
C ILE A 42 3.68 -6.03 -5.04
N GLU A 43 4.65 -5.11 -5.15
CA GLU A 43 5.91 -5.37 -5.86
C GLU A 43 6.69 -6.54 -5.25
N ALA A 44 6.78 -6.62 -3.92
CA ALA A 44 7.44 -7.74 -3.24
C ALA A 44 6.80 -9.09 -3.60
N LEU A 45 5.46 -9.16 -3.61
CA LEU A 45 4.75 -10.39 -3.95
C LEU A 45 4.81 -10.72 -5.44
N ALA A 46 4.78 -9.71 -6.31
CA ALA A 46 4.89 -9.89 -7.76
C ALA A 46 6.31 -10.33 -8.16
N ALA A 47 7.34 -9.83 -7.46
CA ALA A 47 8.73 -10.19 -7.69
C ALA A 47 9.02 -11.67 -7.36
N LEU A 48 8.23 -12.33 -6.51
CA LEU A 48 8.30 -13.79 -6.31
C LEU A 48 8.00 -14.56 -7.61
N ASP A 49 7.15 -14.00 -8.45
CA ASP A 49 6.74 -14.54 -9.76
C ASP A 49 7.55 -13.90 -10.91
N GLY A 50 8.61 -13.15 -10.60
CA GLY A 50 9.48 -12.47 -11.58
C GLY A 50 8.89 -11.20 -12.22
N ALA A 51 7.79 -10.67 -11.68
CA ALA A 51 7.15 -9.45 -12.17
C ALA A 51 7.62 -8.21 -11.41
N HIS A 52 7.97 -7.16 -12.16
CA HIS A 52 8.46 -5.88 -11.61
C HIS A 52 7.75 -4.71 -12.29
N PHE A 53 6.72 -4.15 -11.67
CA PHE A 53 5.89 -3.12 -12.34
C PHE A 53 6.60 -1.77 -12.40
N HIS A 54 7.46 -1.48 -11.42
CA HIS A 54 8.21 -0.23 -11.31
C HIS A 54 9.16 0.02 -12.50
N LEU A 55 9.54 -1.01 -13.26
CA LEU A 55 10.33 -0.88 -14.49
C LEU A 55 9.55 -0.19 -15.63
N HIS A 56 8.22 -0.13 -15.53
CA HIS A 56 7.34 0.53 -16.49
C HIS A 56 6.51 1.63 -15.79
N PRO A 57 7.13 2.75 -15.39
CA PRO A 57 6.52 3.73 -14.47
C PRO A 57 5.20 4.32 -14.98
N ARG A 58 5.02 4.47 -16.31
CA ARG A 58 3.79 4.99 -16.92
C ARG A 58 2.58 4.06 -16.73
N SER A 59 2.79 2.77 -16.57
CA SER A 59 1.74 1.75 -16.39
C SER A 59 1.82 1.04 -15.04
N ALA A 60 2.81 1.36 -14.21
CA ALA A 60 3.05 0.69 -12.94
C ALA A 60 1.81 0.72 -12.03
N HIS A 61 1.14 1.87 -11.94
CA HIS A 61 -0.06 2.02 -11.13
C HIS A 61 -1.20 1.10 -11.59
N SER A 62 -1.58 1.15 -12.88
CA SER A 62 -2.68 0.34 -13.41
C SER A 62 -2.35 -1.15 -13.41
N ASN A 63 -1.08 -1.51 -13.63
CA ASN A 63 -0.62 -2.90 -13.57
C ASN A 63 -0.68 -3.45 -12.14
N ARG A 64 -0.23 -2.71 -11.12
CA ARG A 64 -0.36 -3.11 -9.71
C ARG A 64 -1.82 -3.29 -9.32
N LEU A 65 -2.69 -2.36 -9.74
CA LEU A 65 -4.13 -2.41 -9.45
C LEU A 65 -4.79 -3.64 -10.06
N ARG A 66 -4.52 -3.91 -11.35
CA ARG A 66 -5.06 -5.09 -12.02
C ARG A 66 -4.57 -6.36 -11.34
N TRP A 67 -3.27 -6.48 -11.13
CA TRP A 67 -2.66 -7.66 -10.53
C TRP A 67 -3.21 -7.97 -9.12
N VAL A 68 -3.33 -6.95 -8.26
CA VAL A 68 -3.83 -7.17 -6.89
C VAL A 68 -5.31 -7.55 -6.88
N LYS A 69 -6.13 -6.97 -7.76
CA LYS A 69 -7.56 -7.30 -7.83
C LYS A 69 -7.82 -8.68 -8.43
N GLU A 70 -6.98 -9.13 -9.35
CA GLU A 70 -7.05 -10.50 -9.90
C GLU A 70 -6.67 -11.54 -8.84
N ARG A 71 -5.60 -11.29 -8.06
CA ARG A 71 -5.07 -12.26 -7.09
C ARG A 71 -5.77 -12.20 -5.72
N PHE A 72 -6.28 -11.02 -5.34
CA PHE A 72 -6.95 -10.75 -4.06
C PHE A 72 -8.28 -10.01 -4.29
N PRO A 73 -9.27 -10.64 -4.95
CA PRO A 73 -10.52 -9.97 -5.34
C PRO A 73 -11.30 -9.39 -4.15
N LEU A 74 -11.21 -10.02 -2.97
CA LEU A 74 -11.86 -9.57 -1.74
C LEU A 74 -11.31 -8.23 -1.23
N LEU A 75 -10.07 -7.87 -1.58
CA LEU A 75 -9.44 -6.61 -1.19
C LEU A 75 -9.78 -5.44 -2.13
N SER A 76 -10.54 -5.68 -3.21
CA SER A 76 -10.76 -4.66 -4.25
C SER A 76 -11.26 -3.32 -3.69
N LYS A 77 -12.18 -3.36 -2.71
CA LYS A 77 -12.72 -2.16 -2.06
C LYS A 77 -11.69 -1.43 -1.20
N ASP A 78 -10.87 -2.16 -0.45
CA ASP A 78 -9.80 -1.57 0.37
C ASP A 78 -8.72 -0.93 -0.51
N ILE A 79 -8.39 -1.59 -1.63
CA ILE A 79 -7.47 -1.06 -2.62
C ILE A 79 -8.02 0.23 -3.23
N ASP A 80 -9.29 0.25 -3.65
CA ASP A 80 -9.91 1.46 -4.21
C ASP A 80 -9.95 2.62 -3.21
N GLU A 81 -10.20 2.34 -1.94
CA GLU A 81 -10.15 3.36 -0.88
C GLU A 81 -8.75 3.95 -0.71
N LEU A 82 -7.71 3.11 -0.67
CA LEU A 82 -6.31 3.57 -0.54
C LEU A 82 -5.89 4.48 -1.71
N TRP A 83 -6.25 4.11 -2.94
CA TRP A 83 -5.94 4.93 -4.11
C TRP A 83 -6.80 6.21 -4.18
N GLY A 84 -8.08 6.12 -3.84
CA GLY A 84 -8.96 7.28 -3.78
C GLY A 84 -8.50 8.29 -2.72
N ALA A 85 -7.96 7.80 -1.60
CA ALA A 85 -7.41 8.64 -0.55
C ALA A 85 -6.13 9.37 -0.96
N TYR A 86 -5.28 8.79 -1.80
CA TYR A 86 -4.12 9.48 -2.37
C TYR A 86 -4.53 10.78 -3.08
N GLY A 87 -5.62 10.76 -3.85
CA GLY A 87 -6.14 11.96 -4.49
C GLY A 87 -6.86 12.92 -3.54
N ALA A 88 -7.60 12.40 -2.56
CA ALA A 88 -8.52 13.21 -1.76
C ALA A 88 -7.94 13.75 -0.43
N LEU A 89 -7.04 13.01 0.23
CA LEU A 89 -6.34 13.52 1.41
C LEU A 89 -5.29 14.57 1.02
N GLY A 90 -4.69 14.45 -0.17
CA GLY A 90 -3.67 15.37 -0.67
C GLY A 90 -4.15 16.81 -0.92
N TYR A 91 -5.46 17.04 -1.05
CA TYR A 91 -6.03 18.39 -1.29
C TYR A 91 -6.91 18.91 -0.14
N GLY A 92 -7.14 18.09 0.89
CA GLY A 92 -8.08 18.40 1.98
C GLY A 92 -7.48 18.31 3.37
N GLY A 93 -6.63 17.33 3.67
CA GLY A 93 -5.80 17.21 4.87
C GLY A 93 -6.42 17.29 6.28
N ILE A 94 -7.71 17.62 6.39
CA ILE A 94 -8.38 17.93 7.66
C ILE A 94 -9.21 16.76 8.21
N ASP A 95 -9.31 15.65 7.47
CA ASP A 95 -10.21 14.55 7.80
C ASP A 95 -9.48 13.36 8.45
N GLY A 96 -9.47 13.37 9.79
CA GLY A 96 -8.91 12.28 10.59
C GLY A 96 -9.71 10.97 10.50
N GLU A 97 -11.02 11.02 10.22
CA GLU A 97 -11.83 9.82 10.03
C GLU A 97 -11.42 9.10 8.74
N ARG A 98 -11.21 9.88 7.67
CA ARG A 98 -10.70 9.34 6.42
C ARG A 98 -9.28 8.82 6.55
N ALA A 99 -8.40 9.52 7.26
CA ALA A 99 -7.05 9.01 7.55
C ALA A 99 -7.08 7.69 8.34
N LYS A 100 -8.00 7.55 9.31
CA LYS A 100 -8.20 6.30 10.04
C LYS A 100 -8.65 5.19 9.10
N LYS A 101 -9.63 5.46 8.24
CA LYS A 101 -10.11 4.50 7.25
C LYS A 101 -8.99 4.02 6.33
N VAL A 102 -8.10 4.91 5.92
CA VAL A 102 -6.90 4.59 5.12
C VAL A 102 -5.94 3.67 5.87
N ILE A 103 -5.63 3.97 7.13
CA ILE A 103 -4.81 3.08 7.97
C ILE A 103 -5.46 1.71 8.10
N ASP A 104 -6.76 1.65 8.38
CA ASP A 104 -7.48 0.39 8.53
C ASP A 104 -7.47 -0.43 7.22
N CYS A 105 -7.63 0.21 6.06
CA CYS A 105 -7.51 -0.45 4.75
C CYS A 105 -6.09 -0.97 4.51
N MET A 106 -5.07 -0.15 4.77
CA MET A 106 -3.65 -0.56 4.66
C MET A 106 -3.38 -1.78 5.53
N GLU A 107 -3.79 -1.75 6.80
CA GLU A 107 -3.58 -2.85 7.74
C GLU A 107 -4.29 -4.13 7.33
N ARG A 108 -5.52 -4.05 6.80
CA ARG A 108 -6.25 -5.21 6.27
C ARG A 108 -5.54 -5.81 5.06
N VAL A 109 -5.16 -4.98 4.09
CA VAL A 109 -4.48 -5.42 2.87
C VAL A 109 -3.15 -6.10 3.20
N LEU A 110 -2.32 -5.48 4.04
CA LEU A 110 -1.05 -6.08 4.46
C LEU A 110 -1.28 -7.37 5.24
N GLY A 111 -2.28 -7.42 6.12
CA GLY A 111 -2.61 -8.65 6.86
C GLY A 111 -3.04 -9.81 5.95
N GLU A 112 -3.85 -9.52 4.93
CA GLU A 112 -4.26 -10.52 3.95
C GLU A 112 -3.06 -11.00 3.13
N PHE A 113 -2.17 -10.11 2.69
CA PHE A 113 -0.93 -10.47 2.00
C PHE A 113 -0.05 -11.39 2.83
N GLU A 114 0.12 -11.11 4.12
CA GLU A 114 0.85 -12.01 5.04
C GLU A 114 0.16 -13.35 5.24
N SER A 115 -1.18 -13.39 5.23
CA SER A 115 -1.92 -14.65 5.42
C SER A 115 -1.80 -15.60 4.22
N LYS A 116 -1.54 -15.04 3.02
CA LYS A 116 -1.46 -15.77 1.75
C LYS A 116 -0.03 -15.94 1.24
N SER A 117 0.97 -15.42 1.95
CA SER A 117 2.38 -15.50 1.56
C SER A 117 3.27 -15.83 2.77
N SER A 118 4.53 -16.17 2.53
CA SER A 118 5.53 -16.33 3.58
C SER A 118 6.20 -15.01 4.00
N ILE A 119 5.75 -13.88 3.44
CA ILE A 119 6.36 -12.56 3.65
C ILE A 119 5.61 -11.81 4.75
N ARG A 120 6.36 -11.13 5.63
CA ARG A 120 5.84 -10.27 6.69
C ARG A 120 6.05 -8.79 6.36
N PHE A 121 5.00 -7.99 6.45
CA PHE A 121 4.97 -6.55 6.21
C PHE A 121 4.66 -5.74 7.48
N LYS A 122 4.10 -6.37 8.50
CA LYS A 122 3.78 -5.77 9.80
C LYS A 122 4.93 -5.87 10.80
#